data_AF-A0A067Q983-F1
#
_entry.id   AF-A0A067Q983-F1
#
_cell.length_a   1.000
_cell.length_b   1.000
_cell.length_c   1.000
_cell.angle_alpha   90.00
_cell.angle_beta   90.00
_cell.angle_gamma   90.00
#
_symmetry.space_group_name_H-M   'P 1'
#
loop_
_entity.id
_entity.type
_entity.pdbx_description
1 polymer ?
#
loop_
_entity_poly.entity_id
_entity_poly.type
_entity_poly.pdbx_seq_one_letter_code
_entity_poly.pdbx_strand_id
1 'polypeptide(L)'
;MSAILARSAARAVIRAAPRTRGYASAEWLEKEAAVNAHALETTALWRKVSFYVCVPGIIACALWVRQVEAEHAEHEHHAREENGGELVEPPAYEYLNRRGKPFPWGNNTLFFNPHVSSLGFSPSRSHNDHLLQKNKDLSQA
;
A
#
# COMPACT_ATOMS: atom_id res chain seq x y z
N MET A 1 37.28 12.47 -69.75
CA MET A 1 37.11 12.82 -68.32
C MET A 1 35.70 13.34 -67.97
N SER A 2 34.77 13.53 -68.91
CA SER A 2 33.46 14.14 -68.63
C SER A 2 32.36 13.19 -68.12
N ALA A 3 32.42 11.89 -68.43
CA ALA A 3 31.35 10.95 -68.07
C ALA A 3 31.29 10.58 -66.58
N ILE A 4 32.42 10.69 -65.85
CA ILE A 4 32.49 10.35 -64.41
C ILE A 4 31.95 11.51 -63.57
N LEU A 5 32.28 12.76 -63.95
CA LEU A 5 31.75 13.98 -63.34
C LEU A 5 30.24 14.12 -63.54
N ALA A 6 29.72 13.76 -64.72
CA ALA A 6 28.28 13.78 -64.97
C ALA A 6 27.51 12.75 -64.13
N ARG A 7 28.08 11.55 -63.94
CA ARG A 7 27.48 10.49 -63.11
C ARG A 7 27.55 10.80 -61.62
N SER A 8 28.63 11.43 -61.15
CA SER A 8 28.74 11.86 -59.75
C SER A 8 27.80 13.03 -59.42
N ALA A 9 27.66 13.98 -60.34
CA ALA A 9 26.71 15.09 -60.22
C ALA A 9 25.26 14.60 -60.20
N ALA A 10 24.87 13.68 -61.09
CA ALA A 10 23.53 13.10 -61.10
C ALA A 10 23.20 12.33 -59.80
N ARG A 11 24.16 11.58 -59.24
CA ARG A 11 23.99 10.92 -57.93
C ARG A 11 23.92 11.90 -56.76
N ALA A 12 24.64 13.01 -56.83
CA ALA A 12 24.58 14.07 -55.82
C ALA A 12 23.21 14.78 -55.83
N VAL A 13 22.66 15.06 -57.02
CA VAL A 13 21.32 15.65 -57.18
C VAL A 13 20.22 14.72 -56.69
N ILE A 14 20.30 13.42 -56.98
CA ILE A 14 19.31 12.43 -56.49
C ILE A 14 19.37 12.25 -54.95
N ARG A 15 20.55 12.45 -54.33
CA ARG A 15 20.70 12.43 -52.86
C ARG A 15 20.29 13.73 -52.18
N ALA A 16 20.46 14.86 -52.87
CA ALA A 16 20.09 16.19 -52.38
C ALA A 16 18.61 16.52 -52.61
N ALA A 17 17.92 15.78 -53.50
CA ALA A 17 16.49 15.89 -53.66
C ALA A 17 15.77 15.49 -52.36
N PRO A 18 14.91 16.36 -51.79
CA PRO A 18 14.20 16.06 -50.56
C PRO A 18 13.32 14.83 -50.78
N ARG A 19 13.62 13.74 -50.07
CA ARG A 19 12.73 12.57 -50.03
C ARG A 19 11.50 12.94 -49.21
N THR A 20 10.49 13.48 -49.87
CA THR A 20 9.19 13.70 -49.25
C THR A 20 8.61 12.35 -48.88
N ARG A 21 8.66 12.00 -47.60
CA ARG A 21 8.04 10.78 -47.05
C ARG A 21 6.56 11.06 -46.81
N GLY A 22 5.86 11.52 -47.86
CA GLY A 22 4.56 12.20 -47.74
C GLY A 22 3.39 11.33 -47.28
N TYR A 23 3.43 10.03 -47.56
CA TYR A 23 2.35 9.12 -47.19
C TYR A 23 2.42 8.68 -45.73
N ALA A 24 3.61 8.34 -45.23
CA ALA A 24 3.76 7.91 -43.83
C ALA A 24 3.55 9.06 -42.83
N SER A 25 3.83 10.31 -43.19
CA SER A 25 3.63 11.47 -42.31
C SER A 25 2.17 11.90 -42.25
N ALA A 26 1.44 11.91 -43.38
CA ALA A 26 0.02 12.26 -43.39
C ALA A 26 -0.82 11.21 -42.67
N GLU A 27 -0.60 9.92 -42.97
CA GLU A 27 -1.25 8.80 -42.28
C GLU A 27 -0.93 8.79 -40.78
N TRP A 28 0.31 9.14 -40.39
CA TRP A 28 0.70 9.25 -38.98
C TRP A 28 -0.01 10.41 -38.26
N LEU A 29 -0.12 11.59 -38.90
CA LEU A 29 -0.86 12.73 -38.33
C LEU A 29 -2.36 12.41 -38.16
N GLU A 30 -2.95 11.71 -39.13
CA GLU A 30 -4.35 11.25 -39.03
C GLU A 30 -4.53 10.24 -37.89
N LYS A 31 -3.61 9.29 -37.73
CA LYS A 31 -3.61 8.35 -36.61
C LYS A 31 -3.42 9.05 -35.27
N GLU A 32 -2.52 10.03 -35.18
CA GLU A 32 -2.31 10.81 -33.96
C GLU A 32 -3.57 11.60 -33.60
N ALA A 33 -4.21 12.25 -34.57
CA ALA A 33 -5.48 12.94 -34.36
C ALA A 33 -6.59 11.98 -33.90
N ALA A 34 -6.68 10.79 -34.49
CA ALA A 34 -7.63 9.75 -34.08
C ALA A 34 -7.37 9.25 -32.65
N VAL A 35 -6.11 9.03 -32.29
CA VAL A 35 -5.72 8.63 -30.92
C VAL A 35 -6.05 9.72 -29.92
N ASN A 36 -5.77 10.98 -30.24
CA ASN A 36 -6.10 12.12 -29.38
C ASN A 36 -7.61 12.26 -29.18
N ALA A 37 -8.41 12.14 -30.24
CA ALA A 37 -9.87 12.14 -30.13
C ALA A 37 -10.38 10.99 -29.26
N HIS A 38 -9.86 9.78 -29.46
CA HIS A 38 -10.22 8.61 -28.67
C HIS A 38 -9.81 8.75 -27.18
N ALA A 39 -8.66 9.36 -26.91
CA ALA A 39 -8.21 9.64 -25.55
C ALA A 39 -9.11 10.66 -24.84
N LEU A 40 -9.58 11.68 -25.55
CA LEU A 40 -10.53 12.66 -24.99
C LEU A 40 -11.87 12.02 -24.62
N GLU A 41 -12.40 11.14 -25.46
CA GLU A 41 -13.63 10.40 -25.17
C GLU A 41 -13.45 9.42 -24.00
N THR A 42 -12.36 8.66 -24.01
CA THR A 42 -12.05 7.67 -22.99
C THR A 42 -11.83 8.34 -21.62
N THR A 43 -11.08 9.43 -21.57
CA THR A 43 -10.87 10.18 -20.31
C THR A 43 -12.17 10.78 -19.78
N ALA A 44 -13.05 11.29 -20.64
CA ALA A 44 -14.36 11.78 -20.24
C ALA A 44 -15.25 10.65 -19.68
N LEU A 45 -15.20 9.46 -20.28
CA LEU A 45 -15.90 8.27 -19.77
C LEU A 45 -15.40 7.86 -18.38
N TRP A 46 -14.08 7.68 -18.21
CA TRP A 46 -13.49 7.26 -16.94
C TRP A 46 -13.72 8.26 -15.81
N ARG A 47 -13.72 9.56 -16.13
CA ARG A 47 -14.09 10.60 -15.17
C ARG A 47 -15.52 10.43 -14.69
N LYS A 48 -16.47 10.16 -15.60
CA LYS A 48 -17.88 9.90 -15.22
C LYS A 48 -17.99 8.64 -14.37
N VAL A 49 -17.35 7.54 -14.76
CA VAL A 49 -17.36 6.29 -13.97
C VAL A 49 -16.83 6.54 -12.56
N SER A 50 -15.72 7.26 -12.43
CA SER A 50 -15.13 7.58 -11.12
C SER A 50 -16.11 8.35 -10.22
N PHE A 51 -16.80 9.36 -10.76
CA PHE A 51 -17.75 10.17 -9.98
C PHE A 51 -19.10 9.48 -9.74
N TYR A 52 -19.63 8.74 -10.70
CA TYR A 52 -20.96 8.14 -10.60
C TYR A 52 -20.97 6.74 -10.00
N VAL A 53 -19.82 6.05 -9.97
CA VAL A 53 -19.71 4.69 -9.43
C VAL A 53 -18.79 4.66 -8.23
N CYS A 54 -17.54 5.14 -8.37
CA CYS A 54 -16.58 5.00 -7.27
C CYS A 54 -16.94 5.89 -6.08
N VAL A 55 -17.36 7.14 -6.29
CA VAL A 55 -17.77 8.03 -5.17
C VAL A 55 -18.94 7.44 -4.35
N PRO A 56 -20.09 7.04 -4.93
CA PRO A 56 -21.15 6.43 -4.14
C PRO A 56 -20.73 5.08 -3.52
N GLY A 57 -19.89 4.30 -4.22
CA GLY A 57 -19.31 3.07 -3.65
C GLY A 57 -18.46 3.32 -2.41
N ILE A 58 -17.61 4.36 -2.44
CA ILE A 58 -16.80 4.79 -1.28
C ILE A 58 -17.71 5.28 -0.15
N ILE A 59 -18.75 6.06 -0.45
CA ILE A 59 -19.68 6.55 0.58
C ILE A 59 -20.38 5.38 1.28
N ALA A 60 -20.92 4.42 0.50
CA ALA A 60 -21.56 3.24 1.07
C ALA A 60 -20.60 2.41 1.94
N CYS A 61 -19.38 2.19 1.45
CA CYS A 61 -18.34 1.49 2.21
C CYS A 61 -17.96 2.25 3.49
N ALA A 62 -17.79 3.57 3.42
CA ALA A 62 -17.43 4.40 4.58
C ALA A 62 -18.52 4.38 5.66
N LEU A 63 -19.80 4.39 5.27
CA LEU A 63 -20.91 4.26 6.22
C LEU A 63 -20.90 2.88 6.90
N TRP A 64 -20.65 1.82 6.14
CA TRP A 64 -20.57 0.47 6.69
C TRP A 64 -19.36 0.30 7.62
N VAL A 65 -18.17 0.75 7.21
CA VAL A 65 -16.96 0.71 8.05
C VAL A 65 -17.17 1.50 9.34
N ARG A 66 -17.85 2.64 9.29
CA ARG A 66 -18.17 3.40 10.51
C ARG A 66 -18.99 2.62 11.52
N GLN A 67 -19.98 1.84 11.06
CA GLN A 67 -20.78 1.00 11.94
C GLN A 67 -19.93 -0.10 12.56
N VAL A 68 -19.10 -0.76 11.74
CA VAL A 68 -18.18 -1.80 12.19
C VAL A 68 -17.17 -1.26 13.19
N GLU A 69 -16.60 -0.06 12.96
CA GLU A 69 -15.69 0.59 13.91
C GLU A 69 -16.37 0.92 15.24
N ALA A 70 -17.65 1.33 15.22
CA ALA A 70 -18.40 1.56 16.45
C ALA A 70 -18.56 0.25 17.27
N GLU A 71 -18.89 -0.86 16.61
CA GLU A 71 -18.97 -2.18 17.25
C GLU A 71 -17.60 -2.62 17.81
N HIS A 72 -16.50 -2.34 17.10
CA HIS A 72 -15.15 -2.61 17.63
C HIS A 72 -14.84 -1.77 18.87
N ALA A 73 -15.21 -0.49 18.88
CA ALA A 73 -15.01 0.39 20.03
C ALA A 73 -15.81 -0.07 21.26
N GLU A 74 -17.03 -0.56 21.06
CA GLU A 74 -17.87 -1.15 22.10
C GLU A 74 -17.26 -2.44 22.65
N HIS A 75 -16.81 -3.36 21.78
CA HIS A 75 -16.13 -4.59 22.22
C HIS A 75 -14.85 -4.30 23.02
N GLU A 76 -14.06 -3.30 22.60
CA GLU A 76 -12.91 -2.87 23.39
C GLU A 76 -13.31 -2.28 24.75
N HIS A 77 -14.42 -1.54 24.83
CA HIS A 77 -14.91 -0.98 26.08
C HIS A 77 -15.38 -2.06 27.04
N HIS A 78 -16.17 -3.03 26.56
CA HIS A 78 -16.60 -4.18 27.35
C HIS A 78 -15.41 -5.02 27.84
N ALA A 79 -14.43 -5.28 26.98
CA ALA A 79 -13.20 -5.97 27.38
C ALA A 79 -12.41 -5.22 28.47
N ARG A 80 -12.44 -3.87 28.47
CA ARG A 80 -11.84 -3.07 29.55
C ARG A 80 -12.64 -3.12 30.85
N GLU A 81 -13.97 -3.05 30.76
CA GLU A 81 -14.86 -3.07 31.93
C GLU A 81 -14.84 -4.42 32.66
N GLU A 82 -14.87 -5.55 31.92
CA GLU A 82 -14.82 -6.89 32.48
C GLU A 82 -13.51 -7.20 33.22
N ASN A 83 -12.43 -6.48 32.89
CA ASN A 83 -11.08 -6.69 33.43
C ASN A 83 -10.62 -5.56 34.37
N GLY A 84 -11.56 -4.79 34.93
CA GLY A 84 -11.27 -3.82 35.99
C GLY A 84 -10.59 -2.53 35.52
N GLY A 85 -10.71 -2.19 34.22
CA GLY A 85 -10.17 -0.96 33.63
C GLY A 85 -8.86 -1.14 32.86
N GLU A 86 -8.29 -2.34 32.84
CA GLU A 86 -7.12 -2.70 32.02
C GLU A 86 -7.51 -3.70 30.93
N LEU A 87 -6.93 -3.56 29.74
CA LEU A 87 -7.10 -4.54 28.66
C LEU A 87 -6.39 -5.84 29.06
N VAL A 88 -7.03 -6.99 28.81
CA VAL A 88 -6.44 -8.31 29.07
C VAL A 88 -5.09 -8.38 28.37
N GLU A 89 -4.02 -8.52 29.14
CA GLU A 89 -2.73 -8.91 28.58
C GLU A 89 -2.92 -10.32 27.97
N PRO A 90 -2.84 -10.49 26.63
CA PRO A 90 -2.89 -11.82 26.05
C PRO A 90 -1.77 -12.66 26.67
N PRO A 91 -2.01 -13.96 26.94
CA PRO A 91 -1.00 -14.84 27.50
C PRO A 91 0.26 -14.78 26.64
N ALA A 92 1.40 -14.53 27.28
CA ALA A 92 2.68 -14.36 26.62
C ALA A 92 3.17 -15.70 26.05
N TYR A 93 2.67 -16.08 24.88
CA TYR A 93 3.15 -17.24 24.15
C TYR A 93 4.57 -16.99 23.63
N GLU A 94 5.41 -18.03 23.64
CA GLU A 94 6.84 -17.95 23.27
C GLU A 94 7.09 -17.45 21.83
N TYR A 95 6.11 -17.62 20.94
CA TYR A 95 6.18 -17.15 19.57
C TYR A 95 5.71 -15.69 19.39
N LEU A 96 5.00 -15.13 20.36
CA LEU A 96 4.57 -13.72 20.33
C LEU A 96 5.70 -12.82 20.81
N ASN A 97 5.85 -11.65 20.19
CA ASN A 97 6.85 -10.64 20.57
C ASN A 97 8.30 -11.16 20.67
N ARG A 98 8.64 -12.27 20.00
CA ARG A 98 10.00 -12.82 19.98
C ARG A 98 10.97 -11.84 19.33
N ARG A 99 12.08 -11.56 20.02
CA ARG A 99 13.15 -10.70 19.51
C ARG A 99 14.48 -11.45 19.44
N GLY A 100 15.04 -11.51 18.23
CA GLY A 100 16.40 -12.04 18.03
C GLY A 100 17.50 -10.96 18.10
N LYS A 101 17.15 -9.71 17.75
CA LYS A 101 18.04 -8.53 17.77
C LYS A 101 17.22 -7.29 18.15
N PRO A 102 17.82 -6.28 18.81
CA PRO A 102 17.13 -5.03 19.11
C PRO A 102 16.86 -4.22 17.83
N PHE A 103 15.79 -3.42 17.82
CA PHE A 103 15.53 -2.49 16.70
C PHE A 103 16.50 -1.30 16.75
N PRO A 104 16.85 -0.71 15.60
CA PRO A 104 17.84 0.37 15.54
C PRO A 104 17.34 1.74 16.01
N TRP A 105 16.04 1.92 16.30
CA TRP A 105 15.44 3.19 16.74
C TRP A 105 14.89 3.16 18.17
N GLY A 106 14.89 2.02 18.84
CA GLY A 106 14.37 1.90 20.20
C GLY A 106 13.78 0.54 20.52
N ASN A 107 13.16 0.42 21.69
CA ASN A 107 12.65 -0.86 22.16
C ASN A 107 11.25 -1.19 21.66
N ASN A 108 10.61 -0.37 20.83
CA ASN A 108 9.23 -0.57 20.37
C ASN A 108 9.15 -0.73 18.85
N THR A 109 8.10 -1.39 18.38
CA THR A 109 7.77 -1.45 16.94
C THR A 109 7.38 -0.06 16.43
N LEU A 110 7.42 0.17 15.11
CA LEU A 110 7.10 1.49 14.53
C LEU A 110 5.66 1.93 14.79
N PHE A 111 4.73 0.98 14.85
CA PHE A 111 3.31 1.21 15.14
C PHE A 111 2.94 0.60 16.51
N PHE A 112 3.82 0.77 17.50
CA PHE A 112 3.54 0.32 18.85
C PHE A 112 2.48 1.19 19.51
N ASN A 113 1.39 0.57 19.96
CA ASN A 113 0.36 1.25 20.74
C ASN A 113 0.27 0.59 22.13
N PRO A 114 0.56 1.31 23.22
CA PRO A 114 0.57 0.75 24.58
C PRO A 114 -0.79 0.24 25.04
N HIS A 115 -1.89 0.66 24.40
CA HIS A 115 -3.22 0.19 24.73
C HIS A 115 -3.53 -1.19 24.13
N VAL A 116 -3.03 -1.51 22.93
CA VAL A 116 -3.40 -2.77 22.23
C VAL A 116 -2.24 -3.72 22.02
N SER A 117 -1.01 -3.21 22.00
CA SER A 117 0.21 -3.99 21.89
C SER A 117 0.76 -4.19 23.29
N SER A 118 0.36 -5.27 23.96
CA SER A 118 1.07 -5.69 25.16
C SER A 118 2.49 -6.07 24.73
N LEU A 119 3.48 -5.32 25.22
CA LEU A 119 4.81 -5.91 25.32
C LEU A 119 4.65 -6.98 26.37
N GLY A 120 4.74 -8.25 25.98
CA GLY A 120 4.88 -9.37 26.93
C GLY A 120 6.14 -9.29 27.81
N PHE A 121 6.77 -8.12 27.90
CA PHE A 121 7.72 -7.74 28.92
C PHE A 121 6.98 -7.01 30.05
N SER A 122 6.12 -7.75 30.76
CA SER A 122 5.84 -7.38 32.14
C SER A 122 7.04 -7.83 32.99
N PRO A 123 7.76 -6.90 33.66
CA PRO A 123 8.85 -7.26 34.57
C PRO A 123 8.39 -8.16 35.75
N SER A 124 7.08 -8.33 35.94
CA SER A 124 6.48 -9.00 37.09
C SER A 124 5.94 -10.41 36.82
N ARG A 125 6.21 -10.99 35.64
CA ARG A 125 5.89 -12.40 35.41
C ARG A 125 7.06 -13.14 34.81
N SER A 126 8.05 -13.44 35.64
CA SER A 126 9.07 -14.40 35.26
C SER A 126 8.38 -15.75 35.06
N HIS A 127 8.82 -16.52 34.07
CA HIS A 127 8.29 -17.86 33.75
C HIS A 127 8.22 -18.80 34.97
N ASN A 128 8.90 -18.49 36.08
CA ASN A 128 8.96 -19.28 37.30
C ASN A 128 8.00 -18.84 38.41
N ASP A 129 7.18 -17.80 38.23
CA ASP A 129 6.37 -17.24 39.33
C ASP A 129 5.24 -18.18 39.77
N HIS A 130 4.75 -19.03 38.86
CA HIS A 130 3.81 -20.10 39.19
C HIS A 130 4.44 -21.20 40.08
N LEU A 131 5.75 -21.43 39.95
CA LEU A 131 6.51 -22.34 40.81
C LEU A 131 6.79 -21.71 42.17
N LEU A 132 7.06 -20.40 42.20
CA LEU A 132 7.26 -19.66 43.45
C LEU A 132 5.98 -19.59 44.29
N GLN A 133 4.82 -19.40 43.67
CA GLN A 133 3.55 -19.41 44.39
C GLN A 133 3.26 -20.80 44.98
N LYS A 134 3.46 -21.87 44.19
CA LYS A 134 3.26 -23.25 44.64
C LYS A 134 4.17 -23.64 45.82
N ASN A 135 5.42 -23.17 45.83
CA ASN A 135 6.34 -23.40 46.95
C ASN A 135 5.97 -22.59 48.20
N LYS A 136 5.38 -21.41 48.03
CA LYS A 136 4.87 -20.59 49.14
C LYS A 136 3.66 -21.24 49.80
N ASP A 137 2.73 -21.75 48.99
CA ASP A 137 1.53 -22.43 49.47
C ASP A 137 1.88 -23.76 50.18
N LEU A 138 2.90 -24.47 49.70
CA LEU A 138 3.45 -25.68 50.36
C LEU A 138 4.22 -25.39 51.65
N SER A 139 4.72 -24.17 51.84
CA SER A 139 5.40 -23.75 53.07
C SER A 139 4.43 -23.23 54.14
N GLN A 140 3.18 -22.95 53.78
CA GLN A 140 2.14 -22.45 54.71
C GLN A 140 1.10 -23.52 55.09
N ALA A 141 1.23 -24.73 54.56
CA ALA A 141 0.50 -25.93 54.98
C ALA A 141 1.34 -26.78 55.94
#